data_AF-A0A8B8YQZ9-F1
#
_entry.id   AF-A0A8B8YQZ9-F1
#
_cell.length_a   1.000
_cell.length_b   1.000
_cell.length_c   1.000
_cell.angle_alpha   90.00
_cell.angle_beta   90.00
_cell.angle_gamma   90.00
#
_symmetry.space_group_name_H-M   'P 1'
#
loop_
_entity.id
_entity.type
_entity.pdbx_description
1 polymer ?
#
loop_
_entity_poly.entity_id
_entity_poly.type
_entity_poly.pdbx_seq_one_letter_code
_entity_poly.pdbx_strand_id
1 'polypeptide(L)'
;MVDTEMPFWPTNFGISSVDLSVMDDHSHSFDIKPFTTVDFSSISAPHYEDIPFPRADPMVADYKYDLKLQEYQSAIKVEPASPPYYSEKTQLYNKPHEEPSNSLMAIECRVCGDKASGFHYGVHACEGCKGFFRRTIRLKLIYDRCDLNCRIHKKSRNKCQYCRFQKCLAVGMSHNAIRFGRMPQAEKEKLLAEISSDIDQLNPESADLRALAKHLYDSYIKSFPLTKAKARAILTGKTTDKSPFVIYDMNSLMMGEDKIKFKHITPLQEPSKEVAIRIFQGCQFRSVEAVQEITEYAKSIPGFVNLDLNDQVTLLKYGVHEIIYTMLASLMNKDGVLISEGQGFMTREFLKSLRKPFGDFMEPKFEFAVKFNALELDDSDLAIFIAVIILSGDRPGLLNVKPIEDIQDNLLQALELQLKLNHPESSQLFAKLLQKMTDLRQIVTEHVQLLQVIKKTETDMSLHPLLQEIYKDLY
;
A
#
# COMPACT_ATOMS: atom_id res chain seq x y z
N MET A 1 -66.35 -9.36 12.61
CA MET A 1 -65.60 -10.11 13.64
C MET A 1 -65.11 -11.37 12.99
N VAL A 2 -63.82 -11.43 12.70
CA VAL A 2 -63.16 -12.64 12.16
C VAL A 2 -61.86 -12.76 12.96
N ASP A 3 -61.79 -13.84 13.72
CA ASP A 3 -60.79 -14.09 14.77
C ASP A 3 -59.43 -14.55 14.24
N THR A 4 -58.45 -14.34 15.11
CA THR A 4 -57.00 -14.47 14.95
C THR A 4 -56.53 -15.83 15.46
N GLU A 5 -55.63 -16.53 14.77
CA GLU A 5 -54.76 -17.55 15.41
C GLU A 5 -53.36 -17.61 14.77
N MET A 6 -52.34 -17.50 15.61
CA MET A 6 -50.92 -17.79 15.36
C MET A 6 -50.60 -19.22 15.82
N PRO A 7 -49.60 -19.91 15.23
CA PRO A 7 -49.02 -21.11 15.84
C PRO A 7 -47.66 -20.85 16.52
N PHE A 8 -47.60 -21.28 17.79
CA PHE A 8 -46.41 -21.49 18.62
C PHE A 8 -45.60 -22.72 18.17
N TRP A 9 -44.28 -22.70 18.38
CA TRP A 9 -43.41 -23.89 18.37
C TRP A 9 -42.67 -24.01 19.72
N PRO A 10 -42.53 -25.22 20.30
CA PRO A 10 -41.98 -25.42 21.64
C PRO A 10 -40.47 -25.70 21.67
N THR A 11 -39.92 -25.51 22.87
CA THR A 11 -38.52 -25.65 23.31
C THR A 11 -38.17 -27.02 23.91
N ASN A 12 -36.91 -27.43 23.68
CA ASN A 12 -35.94 -28.17 24.54
C ASN A 12 -35.89 -29.70 24.77
N PHE A 13 -34.61 -30.14 24.95
CA PHE A 13 -34.00 -31.34 25.58
C PHE A 13 -33.60 -32.50 24.64
N GLY A 14 -32.46 -33.21 24.77
CA GLY A 14 -31.29 -33.17 25.65
C GLY A 14 -30.18 -34.13 25.15
N ILE A 15 -29.01 -34.16 25.82
CA ILE A 15 -27.77 -34.88 25.46
C ILE A 15 -27.80 -36.36 25.87
N SER A 16 -27.27 -37.30 25.06
CA SER A 16 -26.39 -38.40 25.50
C SER A 16 -25.81 -39.25 24.34
N SER A 17 -24.69 -39.89 24.68
CA SER A 17 -23.67 -40.64 23.92
C SER A 17 -24.12 -41.88 23.16
N VAL A 18 -23.46 -42.19 22.03
CA VAL A 18 -23.33 -43.57 21.54
C VAL A 18 -21.91 -43.83 21.04
N ASP A 19 -21.43 -44.98 21.49
CA ASP A 19 -20.10 -45.57 21.41
C ASP A 19 -19.78 -46.16 20.03
N LEU A 20 -18.50 -46.17 19.67
CA LEU A 20 -17.94 -46.59 18.39
C LEU A 20 -17.33 -47.99 18.53
N SER A 21 -17.67 -48.91 17.63
CA SER A 21 -16.96 -50.19 17.50
C SER A 21 -16.73 -50.63 16.04
N VAL A 22 -15.44 -50.65 15.70
CA VAL A 22 -14.69 -51.78 15.10
C VAL A 22 -14.54 -51.91 13.55
N MET A 23 -13.25 -52.07 13.18
CA MET A 23 -12.57 -52.57 11.96
C MET A 23 -12.17 -51.54 10.89
N ASP A 24 -10.92 -51.05 10.89
CA ASP A 24 -9.63 -51.68 10.44
C ASP A 24 -9.43 -51.52 8.92
N ASP A 25 -8.24 -51.36 8.34
CA ASP A 25 -6.93 -50.82 8.71
C ASP A 25 -6.12 -50.95 7.39
N HIS A 26 -5.55 -49.87 6.85
CA HIS A 26 -4.45 -49.98 5.88
C HIS A 26 -3.56 -48.73 5.93
N SER A 27 -2.43 -48.97 6.58
CA SER A 27 -1.27 -48.12 6.83
C SER A 27 -0.50 -47.69 5.58
N HIS A 28 -0.11 -46.41 5.52
CA HIS A 28 1.21 -45.99 5.02
C HIS A 28 1.76 -44.86 5.90
N SER A 29 2.82 -45.17 6.64
CA SER A 29 3.54 -44.28 7.56
C SER A 29 4.55 -43.40 6.80
N PHE A 30 4.54 -42.09 7.08
CA PHE A 30 5.70 -41.22 6.90
C PHE A 30 5.92 -40.46 8.22
N ASP A 31 6.98 -40.85 8.93
CA ASP A 31 7.48 -40.22 10.15
C ASP A 31 7.94 -38.78 9.90
N ILE A 32 7.35 -37.81 10.61
CA ILE A 32 7.87 -36.45 10.74
C ILE A 32 8.35 -36.27 12.18
N LYS A 33 9.67 -36.19 12.37
CA LYS A 33 10.29 -35.78 13.65
C LYS A 33 10.52 -34.26 13.68
N PRO A 34 10.38 -33.63 14.86
CA PRO A 34 10.47 -32.17 15.02
C PRO A 34 11.92 -31.69 15.07
N PHE A 35 12.23 -30.60 14.38
CA PHE A 35 13.53 -29.93 14.48
C PHE A 35 13.52 -28.90 15.63
N THR A 36 14.34 -29.19 16.63
CA THR A 36 14.72 -28.31 17.73
C THR A 36 15.77 -27.28 17.27
N THR A 37 15.67 -26.09 17.84
CA THR A 37 16.61 -24.96 17.74
C THR A 37 18.01 -25.33 18.23
N VAL A 38 19.05 -24.90 17.51
CA VAL A 38 20.45 -25.01 17.94
C VAL A 38 21.07 -23.62 18.07
N ASP A 39 21.55 -23.35 19.28
CA ASP A 39 22.35 -22.21 19.70
C ASP A 39 23.74 -22.21 19.07
N PHE A 40 24.25 -21.01 18.76
CA PHE A 40 25.58 -20.81 18.19
C PHE A 40 26.52 -20.23 19.25
N SER A 41 27.39 -21.05 19.84
CA SER A 41 28.65 -20.56 20.41
C SER A 41 29.69 -21.68 20.57
N SER A 42 30.91 -21.36 20.11
CA SER A 42 32.21 -21.90 20.54
C SER A 42 32.68 -23.27 19.99
N ILE A 43 33.78 -23.26 19.22
CA ILE A 43 35.10 -23.88 19.54
C ILE A 43 35.95 -24.09 18.26
N SER A 44 37.09 -23.38 18.25
CA SER A 44 38.48 -23.77 17.93
C SER A 44 38.93 -24.33 16.57
N ALA A 45 40.01 -23.71 16.08
CA ALA A 45 40.93 -24.14 15.02
C ALA A 45 41.92 -25.25 15.49
N PRO A 46 42.63 -25.93 14.57
CA PRO A 46 43.81 -26.73 14.89
C PRO A 46 45.14 -26.05 14.53
N HIS A 47 46.17 -26.50 15.26
CA HIS A 47 47.52 -25.98 15.43
C HIS A 47 48.55 -26.32 14.32
N TYR A 48 49.74 -25.75 14.54
CA TYR A 48 50.91 -25.41 13.73
C TYR A 48 52.06 -26.44 13.84
N GLU A 49 53.04 -26.41 12.92
CA GLU A 49 54.53 -26.50 13.11
C GLU A 49 55.20 -26.58 11.70
N ASP A 50 56.30 -25.89 11.34
CA ASP A 50 57.54 -25.52 12.05
C ASP A 50 58.17 -24.18 11.54
N ILE A 51 58.98 -23.54 12.39
CA ILE A 51 59.89 -22.40 12.08
C ILE A 51 61.35 -22.84 12.39
N PRO A 52 62.42 -22.17 11.88
CA PRO A 52 62.99 -21.03 12.64
C PRO A 52 63.54 -19.84 11.81
N PHE A 53 63.37 -18.66 12.41
CA PHE A 53 63.86 -17.27 12.16
C PHE A 53 65.40 -17.12 12.09
N PRO A 54 66.04 -15.97 11.70
CA PRO A 54 65.67 -14.62 12.18
C PRO A 54 65.96 -13.33 11.33
N ARG A 55 65.17 -12.29 11.68
CA ARG A 55 65.46 -10.84 11.87
C ARG A 55 66.33 -10.06 10.86
N ALA A 56 65.77 -8.98 10.28
CA ALA A 56 66.03 -7.56 10.65
C ALA A 56 65.35 -6.58 9.66
N ASP A 57 64.66 -5.57 10.19
CA ASP A 57 64.35 -4.28 9.52
C ASP A 57 65.53 -3.30 9.78
N PRO A 58 65.61 -2.06 9.20
CA PRO A 58 64.93 -1.44 8.05
C PRO A 58 65.88 -0.60 7.12
N MET A 59 65.29 0.11 6.14
CA MET A 59 65.78 1.34 5.46
C MET A 59 66.52 1.28 4.09
N VAL A 60 65.84 1.90 3.09
CA VAL A 60 66.28 2.97 2.17
C VAL A 60 67.35 2.72 1.07
N ALA A 61 67.03 3.27 -0.11
CA ALA A 61 67.86 3.70 -1.25
C ALA A 61 67.94 2.78 -2.50
N ASP A 62 67.12 3.14 -3.49
CA ASP A 62 67.48 3.75 -4.79
C ASP A 62 68.54 3.10 -5.74
N TYR A 63 68.36 3.45 -7.01
CA TYR A 63 69.22 3.29 -8.21
C TYR A 63 68.90 2.17 -9.22
N LYS A 64 68.07 2.57 -10.20
CA LYS A 64 68.35 2.63 -11.65
C LYS A 64 69.45 1.71 -12.22
N TYR A 65 69.08 0.94 -13.25
CA TYR A 65 69.84 0.87 -14.49
C TYR A 65 68.91 0.96 -15.71
N ASP A 66 69.42 1.62 -16.73
CA ASP A 66 68.74 2.32 -17.81
C ASP A 66 69.19 1.74 -19.18
N LEU A 67 68.57 2.26 -20.25
CA LEU A 67 69.12 2.44 -21.60
C LEU A 67 68.94 1.33 -22.65
N LYS A 68 67.95 1.55 -23.53
CA LYS A 68 68.09 2.07 -24.93
C LYS A 68 67.11 1.42 -25.90
N LEU A 69 66.12 2.19 -26.36
CA LEU A 69 65.98 2.49 -27.79
C LEU A 69 65.24 3.83 -27.92
N GLN A 70 65.91 4.78 -28.55
CA GLN A 70 65.45 6.13 -28.81
C GLN A 70 65.31 6.34 -30.32
N GLU A 71 64.45 7.30 -30.68
CA GLU A 71 64.30 7.99 -31.97
C GLU A 71 63.25 7.47 -32.97
N TYR A 72 62.05 8.07 -32.90
CA TYR A 72 61.54 8.90 -34.00
C TYR A 72 60.71 10.10 -33.43
N GLN A 73 61.25 11.31 -33.64
CA GLN A 73 60.63 12.65 -33.54
C GLN A 73 59.47 12.80 -34.56
N SER A 74 58.46 13.68 -34.51
CA SER A 74 58.00 14.80 -33.66
C SER A 74 56.63 15.24 -34.23
N ALA A 75 55.63 15.57 -33.39
CA ALA A 75 54.57 16.56 -33.66
C ALA A 75 53.62 16.69 -32.45
N ILE A 76 53.91 17.62 -31.54
CA ILE A 76 53.03 18.00 -30.44
C ILE A 76 52.23 19.25 -30.87
N LYS A 77 50.90 19.15 -30.89
CA LYS A 77 49.99 20.31 -30.81
C LYS A 77 49.49 20.43 -29.38
N VAL A 78 49.62 21.63 -28.85
CA VAL A 78 49.37 22.05 -27.46
C VAL A 78 47.86 22.30 -27.27
N GLU A 79 47.26 21.73 -26.21
CA GLU A 79 45.92 22.10 -25.72
C GLU A 79 45.99 23.43 -24.92
N PRO A 80 45.01 24.35 -25.07
CA PRO A 80 44.96 25.55 -24.24
C PRO A 80 44.22 25.35 -22.92
N ALA A 81 44.65 26.12 -21.92
CA ALA A 81 44.19 26.11 -20.53
C ALA A 81 42.77 26.67 -20.32
N SER A 82 42.12 26.16 -19.27
CA SER A 82 40.77 26.54 -18.79
C SER A 82 40.69 28.00 -18.29
N PRO A 83 39.59 28.74 -18.53
CA PRO A 83 39.41 30.10 -17.98
C PRO A 83 38.91 30.10 -16.52
N PRO A 84 39.08 31.23 -15.79
CA PRO A 84 38.91 31.29 -14.35
C PRO A 84 37.45 31.50 -13.89
N TYR A 85 37.24 31.14 -12.63
CA TYR A 85 36.05 31.28 -11.81
C TYR A 85 35.52 32.73 -11.79
N TYR A 86 34.23 32.92 -12.09
CA TYR A 86 33.47 34.12 -11.72
C TYR A 86 32.11 33.69 -11.14
N SER A 87 31.85 34.16 -9.93
CA SER A 87 30.62 33.94 -9.16
C SER A 87 29.60 35.01 -9.53
N GLU A 88 28.40 34.63 -9.99
CA GLU A 88 27.20 35.45 -9.81
C GLU A 88 25.87 34.66 -9.88
N LYS A 89 25.12 34.77 -8.77
CA LYS A 89 23.65 34.88 -8.62
C LYS A 89 22.73 33.81 -9.25
N THR A 90 22.21 33.00 -8.34
CA THR A 90 21.00 32.17 -8.42
C THR A 90 19.81 32.90 -9.04
N GLN A 91 19.47 32.58 -10.29
CA GLN A 91 18.12 32.78 -10.82
C GLN A 91 17.39 31.44 -10.88
N LEU A 92 16.33 31.35 -10.07
CA LEU A 92 15.39 30.25 -9.98
C LEU A 92 14.69 30.06 -11.34
N TYR A 93 15.10 29.05 -12.10
CA TYR A 93 14.25 28.49 -13.15
C TYR A 93 13.33 27.44 -12.53
N ASN A 94 12.05 27.81 -12.42
CA ASN A 94 10.95 26.90 -12.13
C ASN A 94 10.98 25.73 -13.13
N LYS A 95 11.22 24.51 -12.62
CA LYS A 95 10.81 23.30 -13.34
C LYS A 95 9.30 23.37 -13.53
N PRO A 96 8.76 23.11 -14.73
CA PRO A 96 7.33 22.85 -14.86
C PRO A 96 6.99 21.66 -13.97
N HIS A 97 6.05 21.87 -13.05
CA HIS A 97 5.36 20.81 -12.34
C HIS A 97 4.75 19.88 -13.39
N GLU A 98 5.16 18.61 -13.42
CA GLU A 98 4.34 17.57 -14.04
C GLU A 98 3.07 17.45 -13.17
N GLU A 99 1.98 18.03 -13.67
CA GLU A 99 0.62 17.80 -13.15
C GLU A 99 0.33 16.29 -13.04
N PRO A 100 -0.31 15.80 -11.95
CA PRO A 100 -0.57 14.38 -11.74
C PRO A 100 -1.77 13.83 -12.53
N SER A 101 -2.26 14.56 -13.53
CA SER A 101 -3.59 14.33 -14.14
C SER A 101 -3.68 13.17 -15.14
N ASN A 102 -2.60 12.41 -15.39
CA ASN A 102 -2.62 11.34 -16.41
C ASN A 102 -2.06 9.98 -15.93
N SER A 103 -2.25 9.66 -14.65
CA SER A 103 -1.76 8.41 -14.04
C SER A 103 -2.37 7.13 -14.63
N LEU A 104 -3.54 7.19 -15.28
CA LEU A 104 -4.17 6.00 -15.89
C LEU A 104 -3.59 5.57 -17.24
N MET A 105 -2.72 6.38 -17.86
CA MET A 105 -2.15 6.09 -19.19
C MET A 105 -0.63 6.26 -19.19
N ALA A 106 0.03 5.70 -18.19
CA ALA A 106 1.48 5.56 -18.21
C ALA A 106 1.86 4.31 -19.02
N ILE A 107 2.61 4.47 -20.12
CA ILE A 107 3.13 3.34 -20.90
C ILE A 107 3.89 2.39 -19.96
N GLU A 108 3.49 1.12 -19.95
CA GLU A 108 4.07 0.10 -19.07
C GLU A 108 5.24 -0.65 -19.72
N CYS A 109 6.11 -1.19 -18.86
CA CYS A 109 7.19 -2.06 -19.28
C CYS A 109 6.65 -3.41 -19.74
N ARG A 110 6.87 -3.74 -21.03
CA ARG A 110 6.45 -5.01 -21.64
C ARG A 110 7.01 -6.26 -20.96
N VAL A 111 8.08 -6.13 -20.17
CA VAL A 111 8.69 -7.25 -19.44
C VAL A 111 8.03 -7.48 -18.06
N CYS A 112 7.77 -6.42 -17.29
CA CYS A 112 7.39 -6.59 -15.87
C CYS A 112 6.20 -5.74 -15.40
N GLY A 113 5.55 -4.99 -16.28
CA GLY A 113 4.40 -4.12 -15.96
C GLY A 113 4.74 -2.85 -15.16
N ASP A 114 6.00 -2.66 -14.74
CA ASP A 114 6.42 -1.40 -14.07
C ASP A 114 6.42 -0.23 -15.06
N LYS A 115 6.31 1.02 -14.58
CA LYS A 115 6.30 2.23 -15.45
C LYS A 115 7.49 2.23 -16.40
N ALA A 116 7.24 2.32 -17.71
CA ALA A 116 8.31 2.40 -18.69
C ALA A 116 9.01 3.76 -18.57
N SER A 117 10.35 3.76 -18.61
CA SER A 117 11.14 4.99 -18.65
C SER A 117 11.42 5.46 -20.07
N GLY A 118 11.07 4.65 -21.07
CA GLY A 118 11.26 4.95 -22.48
C GLY A 118 11.29 3.70 -23.34
N PHE A 119 11.71 3.90 -24.60
CA PHE A 119 11.89 2.83 -25.57
C PHE A 119 13.35 2.37 -25.58
N HIS A 120 13.63 1.25 -24.92
CA HIS A 120 14.99 0.74 -24.72
C HIS A 120 15.16 -0.59 -25.43
N TYR A 121 16.21 -0.72 -26.24
CA TYR A 121 16.53 -1.96 -26.96
C TYR A 121 15.35 -2.49 -27.80
N GLY A 122 14.57 -1.61 -28.43
CA GLY A 122 13.46 -1.99 -29.29
C GLY A 122 12.11 -2.18 -28.60
N VAL A 123 11.99 -1.96 -27.28
CA VAL A 123 10.71 -2.13 -26.57
C VAL A 123 10.49 -1.06 -25.49
N HIS A 124 9.24 -0.85 -25.09
CA HIS A 124 8.93 -0.08 -23.89
C HIS A 124 9.37 -0.84 -22.63
N ALA A 125 10.35 -0.30 -21.91
CA ALA A 125 10.94 -0.94 -20.73
C ALA A 125 11.15 0.04 -19.57
N CYS A 126 11.09 -0.49 -18.34
CA CYS A 126 11.50 0.25 -17.14
C CYS A 126 13.03 0.26 -17.00
N GLU A 127 13.56 1.19 -16.19
CA GLU A 127 15.01 1.25 -15.90
C GLU A 127 15.57 -0.07 -15.35
N GLY A 128 14.77 -0.80 -14.56
CA GLY A 128 15.17 -2.10 -14.01
C GLY A 128 15.42 -3.17 -15.08
N CYS A 129 14.52 -3.31 -16.06
CA CYS A 129 14.66 -4.30 -17.12
C CYS A 129 15.67 -3.87 -18.19
N LYS A 130 15.75 -2.57 -18.49
CA LYS A 130 16.81 -1.97 -19.32
C LYS A 130 18.20 -2.29 -18.76
N GLY A 131 18.42 -2.00 -17.48
CA GLY A 131 19.69 -2.25 -16.80
C GLY A 131 20.04 -3.74 -16.72
N PHE A 132 19.05 -4.59 -16.43
CA PHE A 132 19.19 -6.04 -16.42
C PHE A 132 19.62 -6.59 -17.79
N PHE A 133 18.89 -6.25 -18.85
CA PHE A 133 19.18 -6.69 -20.21
C PHE A 133 20.60 -6.26 -20.65
N ARG A 134 20.93 -4.98 -20.47
CA ARG A 134 22.26 -4.44 -20.78
C ARG A 134 23.38 -5.20 -20.05
N ARG A 135 23.18 -5.50 -18.76
CA ARG A 135 24.18 -6.22 -17.95
C ARG A 135 24.37 -7.65 -18.44
N THR A 136 23.28 -8.37 -18.70
CA THR A 136 23.33 -9.75 -19.21
C THR A 136 24.11 -9.82 -20.52
N ILE A 137 23.83 -8.92 -21.47
CA ILE A 137 24.53 -8.89 -22.77
C ILE A 137 26.00 -8.48 -22.60
N ARG A 138 26.29 -7.37 -21.89
CA ARG A 138 27.65 -6.84 -21.74
C ARG A 138 28.59 -7.83 -21.05
N LEU A 139 28.10 -8.52 -20.04
CA LEU A 139 28.89 -9.46 -19.24
C LEU A 139 28.76 -10.91 -19.74
N LYS A 140 28.00 -11.15 -20.83
CA LYS A 140 27.72 -12.50 -21.36
C LYS A 140 27.26 -13.48 -20.28
N LEU A 141 26.34 -13.04 -19.41
CA LEU A 141 25.84 -13.88 -18.32
C LEU A 141 24.97 -15.00 -18.86
N ILE A 142 25.21 -16.21 -18.37
CA ILE A 142 24.40 -17.40 -18.63
C ILE A 142 23.69 -17.74 -17.32
N TYR A 143 22.37 -17.92 -17.41
CA TYR A 143 21.54 -18.26 -16.26
C TYR A 143 21.07 -19.71 -16.37
N ASP A 144 21.02 -20.42 -15.24
CA ASP A 144 20.52 -21.79 -15.19
C ASP A 144 19.08 -21.87 -15.71
N ARG A 145 18.81 -22.91 -16.50
CA ARG A 145 17.53 -23.09 -17.16
C ARG A 145 16.42 -23.31 -16.12
N CYS A 146 15.27 -22.69 -16.37
CA CYS A 146 14.05 -22.86 -15.58
C CYS A 146 12.88 -23.13 -16.51
N ASP A 147 12.22 -24.28 -16.32
CA ASP A 147 11.08 -24.72 -17.14
C ASP A 147 9.71 -24.34 -16.51
N LEU A 148 9.71 -23.65 -15.37
CA LEU A 148 8.50 -23.26 -14.63
C LEU A 148 7.72 -22.11 -15.28
N ASN A 149 8.17 -21.58 -16.43
CA ASN A 149 7.56 -20.45 -17.14
C ASN A 149 7.16 -19.30 -16.19
N CYS A 150 8.11 -18.85 -15.36
CA CYS A 150 7.80 -17.94 -14.25
C CYS A 150 7.15 -16.64 -14.73
N ARG A 151 6.02 -16.27 -14.11
CA ARG A 151 5.34 -14.99 -14.35
C ARG A 151 6.19 -13.82 -13.85
N ILE A 152 6.53 -12.90 -14.76
CA ILE A 152 7.38 -11.73 -14.48
C ILE A 152 6.52 -10.47 -14.34
N HIS A 153 6.40 -9.96 -13.11
CA HIS A 153 5.76 -8.70 -12.75
C HIS A 153 6.68 -7.88 -11.81
N LYS A 154 6.30 -6.65 -11.46
CA LYS A 154 7.15 -5.69 -10.72
C LYS A 154 7.82 -6.27 -9.46
N LYS A 155 7.10 -7.06 -8.67
CA LYS A 155 7.60 -7.73 -7.45
C LYS A 155 8.38 -9.03 -7.73
N SER A 156 7.94 -9.86 -8.69
CA SER A 156 8.60 -11.14 -9.00
C SER A 156 9.79 -11.03 -9.95
N ARG A 157 10.01 -9.88 -10.60
CA ARG A 157 11.02 -9.74 -11.67
C ARG A 157 12.45 -10.09 -11.25
N ASN A 158 12.75 -10.15 -9.96
CA ASN A 158 14.06 -10.54 -9.44
C ASN A 158 14.14 -11.99 -8.94
N LYS A 159 13.04 -12.77 -9.00
CA LYS A 159 13.01 -14.15 -8.49
C LYS A 159 13.72 -15.18 -9.38
N CYS A 160 13.58 -15.05 -10.70
CA CYS A 160 14.22 -15.97 -11.66
C CYS A 160 14.88 -15.16 -12.79
N GLN A 161 16.21 -15.15 -12.83
CA GLN A 161 16.97 -14.40 -13.83
C GLN A 161 16.79 -14.99 -15.24
N TYR A 162 16.74 -16.32 -15.36
CA TYR A 162 16.50 -17.01 -16.63
C TYR A 162 15.17 -16.61 -17.26
N CYS A 163 14.04 -16.82 -16.57
CA CYS A 163 12.71 -16.49 -17.12
C CYS A 163 12.56 -14.98 -17.39
N ARG A 164 13.17 -14.12 -16.58
CA ARG A 164 13.18 -12.67 -16.85
C ARG A 164 13.92 -12.34 -18.14
N PHE A 165 15.10 -12.93 -18.37
CA PHE A 165 15.87 -12.68 -19.58
C PHE A 165 15.19 -13.27 -20.81
N GLN A 166 14.64 -14.49 -20.71
CA GLN A 166 13.83 -15.07 -21.77
C GLN A 166 12.64 -14.19 -22.13
N LYS A 167 11.93 -13.63 -21.14
CA LYS A 167 10.84 -12.69 -21.40
C LYS A 167 11.33 -11.41 -22.07
N CYS A 168 12.48 -10.84 -21.68
CA CYS A 168 13.08 -9.70 -22.37
C CYS A 168 13.26 -9.99 -23.87
N LEU A 169 13.83 -11.14 -24.21
CA LEU A 169 14.04 -11.55 -25.61
C LEU A 169 12.71 -11.77 -26.34
N ALA A 170 11.78 -12.48 -25.71
CA ALA A 170 10.47 -12.81 -26.29
C ALA A 170 9.62 -11.57 -26.61
N VAL A 171 9.73 -10.50 -25.82
CA VAL A 171 9.03 -9.23 -26.12
C VAL A 171 9.75 -8.35 -27.14
N GLY A 172 10.91 -8.78 -27.65
CA GLY A 172 11.65 -8.10 -28.72
C GLY A 172 12.85 -7.28 -28.26
N MET A 173 13.34 -7.41 -27.01
CA MET A 173 14.55 -6.69 -26.60
C MET A 173 15.77 -7.19 -27.38
N SER A 174 16.41 -6.28 -28.11
CA SER A 174 17.57 -6.57 -28.93
C SER A 174 18.67 -5.51 -28.79
N HIS A 175 19.91 -5.97 -28.68
CA HIS A 175 21.08 -5.08 -28.69
C HIS A 175 21.18 -4.26 -29.98
N ASN A 176 20.64 -4.76 -31.09
CA ASN A 176 20.72 -4.09 -32.39
C ASN A 176 19.59 -3.06 -32.60
N ALA A 177 18.58 -3.02 -31.72
CA ALA A 177 17.41 -2.15 -31.85
C ALA A 177 17.50 -0.90 -30.96
N ILE A 178 18.70 -0.36 -30.77
CA ILE A 178 18.91 0.85 -29.95
C ILE A 178 18.50 2.08 -30.76
N ARG A 179 17.42 2.75 -30.33
CA ARG A 179 17.10 4.11 -30.79
C ARG A 179 17.77 5.13 -29.87
N PHE A 180 18.41 6.15 -30.46
CA PHE A 180 18.97 7.28 -29.72
C PHE A 180 17.94 8.41 -29.68
N GLY A 181 17.79 9.05 -28.50
CA GLY A 181 16.87 10.18 -28.30
C GLY A 181 15.67 9.86 -27.40
N ARG A 182 14.93 10.90 -27.02
CA ARG A 182 13.65 10.77 -26.31
C ARG A 182 12.54 10.54 -27.35
N MET A 183 11.55 9.72 -27.01
CA MET A 183 10.35 9.56 -27.83
C MET A 183 9.66 10.93 -27.98
N PRO A 184 9.36 11.39 -29.22
CA PRO A 184 8.58 12.59 -29.43
C PRO A 184 7.23 12.49 -28.71
N GLN A 185 6.80 13.58 -28.08
CA GLN A 185 5.59 13.59 -27.28
C GLN A 185 4.33 13.24 -28.10
N ALA A 186 4.28 13.66 -29.37
CA ALA A 186 3.22 13.29 -30.29
C ALA A 186 3.12 11.78 -30.57
N GLU A 187 4.25 11.06 -30.61
CA GLU A 187 4.26 9.59 -30.79
C GLU A 187 3.76 8.88 -29.52
N LYS A 188 4.12 9.41 -28.35
CA LYS A 188 3.58 8.93 -27.06
C LYS A 188 2.08 9.13 -26.97
N GLU A 189 1.59 10.33 -27.31
CA GLU A 189 0.14 10.66 -27.28
C GLU A 189 -0.64 9.80 -28.28
N LYS A 190 -0.09 9.58 -29.48
CA LYS A 190 -0.69 8.70 -30.49
C LYS A 190 -0.81 7.25 -29.99
N LEU A 191 0.25 6.70 -29.38
CA LEU A 191 0.22 5.35 -28.81
C LEU A 191 -0.81 5.22 -27.69
N LEU A 192 -0.93 6.22 -26.83
CA LEU A 192 -1.94 6.21 -25.76
C LEU A 192 -3.36 6.30 -26.31
N ALA A 193 -3.58 7.10 -27.36
CA ALA A 193 -4.86 7.21 -28.04
C ALA A 193 -5.26 5.88 -28.72
N GLU A 194 -4.31 5.21 -29.38
CA GLU A 194 -4.53 3.89 -30.01
C GLU A 194 -4.88 2.82 -28.96
N ILE A 195 -4.17 2.81 -27.82
CA ILE A 195 -4.47 1.88 -26.72
C ILE A 195 -5.84 2.17 -26.11
N SER A 196 -6.23 3.44 -25.93
CA SER A 196 -7.56 3.79 -25.44
C SER A 196 -8.63 3.32 -26.41
N SER A 197 -8.48 3.62 -27.71
CA SER A 197 -9.46 3.27 -28.72
C SER A 197 -9.66 1.77 -28.86
N ASP A 198 -8.58 0.96 -28.73
CA ASP A 198 -8.68 -0.50 -28.80
C ASP A 198 -9.46 -1.08 -27.61
N ILE A 199 -9.32 -0.50 -26.41
CA ILE A 199 -10.05 -0.95 -25.21
C ILE A 199 -11.51 -0.45 -25.28
N ASP A 200 -11.74 0.76 -25.78
CA ASP A 200 -13.08 1.36 -25.93
C ASP A 200 -13.93 0.68 -27.01
N GLN A 201 -13.32 0.14 -28.06
CA GLN A 201 -14.02 -0.56 -29.14
C GLN A 201 -14.49 -1.98 -28.79
N LEU A 202 -14.05 -2.56 -27.66
CA LEU A 202 -14.34 -3.97 -27.33
C LEU A 202 -15.68 -4.19 -26.60
N ASN A 203 -16.25 -3.19 -25.90
CA ASN A 203 -17.62 -3.26 -25.35
C ASN A 203 -18.10 -1.86 -24.86
N PRO A 204 -19.19 -1.28 -25.40
CA PRO A 204 -19.70 0.03 -24.96
C PRO A 204 -20.11 0.06 -23.48
N GLU A 205 -20.68 -1.01 -22.94
CA GLU A 205 -21.05 -1.11 -21.51
C GLU A 205 -19.82 -1.02 -20.60
N SER A 206 -18.66 -1.51 -21.06
CA SER A 206 -17.40 -1.41 -20.32
C SER A 206 -16.79 0.00 -20.34
N ALA A 207 -17.18 0.84 -21.29
CA ALA A 207 -16.70 2.22 -21.38
C ALA A 207 -17.34 3.09 -20.28
N ASP A 208 -18.64 2.95 -20.06
CA ASP A 208 -19.37 3.65 -19.00
C ASP A 208 -18.85 3.27 -17.61
N LEU A 209 -18.61 1.97 -17.37
CA LEU A 209 -18.03 1.49 -16.11
C LEU A 209 -16.61 2.05 -15.87
N ARG A 210 -15.79 2.17 -16.92
CA ARG A 210 -14.44 2.78 -16.82
C ARG A 210 -14.51 4.29 -16.59
N ALA A 211 -15.48 4.98 -17.21
CA ALA A 211 -15.71 6.39 -16.95
C ALA A 211 -16.16 6.62 -15.50
N LEU A 212 -17.04 5.77 -14.97
CA LEU A 212 -17.44 5.79 -13.56
C LEU A 212 -16.24 5.55 -12.62
N ALA A 213 -15.43 4.53 -12.89
CA ALA A 213 -14.21 4.24 -12.12
C ALA A 213 -13.25 5.43 -12.11
N LYS A 214 -13.01 6.06 -13.27
CA LYS A 214 -12.19 7.25 -13.43
C LYS A 214 -12.73 8.43 -12.61
N HIS A 215 -14.03 8.69 -12.70
CA HIS A 215 -14.69 9.77 -11.97
C HIS A 215 -14.56 9.60 -10.46
N LEU A 216 -14.82 8.39 -9.95
CA LEU A 216 -14.68 8.05 -8.53
C LEU A 216 -13.22 8.16 -8.07
N TYR A 217 -12.26 7.73 -8.87
CA TYR A 217 -10.84 7.89 -8.57
C TYR A 217 -10.41 9.36 -8.50
N ASP A 218 -10.77 10.18 -9.49
CA ASP A 218 -10.43 11.60 -9.49
C ASP A 218 -11.06 12.33 -8.28
N SER A 219 -12.29 11.94 -7.93
CA SER A 219 -13.00 12.48 -6.76
C SER A 219 -12.34 12.03 -5.44
N TYR A 220 -11.88 10.78 -5.36
CA TYR A 220 -11.12 10.24 -4.23
C TYR A 220 -9.83 11.02 -4.01
N ILE A 221 -9.06 11.28 -5.07
CA ILE A 221 -7.78 12.02 -4.97
C ILE A 221 -8.00 13.46 -4.49
N LYS A 222 -9.14 14.07 -4.86
CA LYS A 222 -9.51 15.41 -4.42
C LYS A 222 -9.95 15.43 -2.95
N SER A 223 -10.72 14.45 -2.51
CA SER A 223 -11.29 14.40 -1.16
C SER A 223 -10.28 13.99 -0.09
N PHE A 224 -9.29 13.14 -0.42
CA PHE A 224 -8.40 12.54 0.56
C PHE A 224 -6.92 12.95 0.35
N PRO A 225 -6.36 13.83 1.20
CA PRO A 225 -5.01 14.36 0.98
C PRO A 225 -3.89 13.30 1.02
N LEU A 226 -4.00 12.33 1.94
CA LEU A 226 -3.02 11.27 2.16
C LEU A 226 -3.51 9.93 1.58
N THR A 227 -3.27 9.75 0.29
CA THR A 227 -3.65 8.52 -0.43
C THR A 227 -2.77 7.33 -0.05
N LYS A 228 -3.19 6.10 -0.40
CA LYS A 228 -2.38 4.88 -0.20
C LYS A 228 -1.05 4.97 -0.94
N ALA A 229 -1.02 5.50 -2.16
CA ALA A 229 0.24 5.68 -2.90
C ALA A 229 1.25 6.54 -2.12
N LYS A 230 0.80 7.69 -1.56
CA LYS A 230 1.64 8.57 -0.73
C LYS A 230 2.08 7.87 0.56
N ALA A 231 1.15 7.25 1.27
CA ALA A 231 1.44 6.52 2.51
C ALA A 231 2.46 5.38 2.28
N ARG A 232 2.34 4.63 1.18
CA ARG A 232 3.30 3.55 0.85
C ARG A 232 4.66 4.10 0.45
N ALA A 233 4.75 5.26 -0.19
CA ALA A 233 6.03 5.91 -0.46
C ALA A 233 6.77 6.26 0.85
N ILE A 234 6.05 6.78 1.85
CA ILE A 234 6.58 7.07 3.19
C ILE A 234 7.00 5.78 3.90
N LEU A 235 6.09 4.80 4.02
CA LEU A 235 6.32 3.54 4.74
C LEU A 235 7.44 2.67 4.12
N THR A 236 7.73 2.84 2.84
CA THR A 236 8.81 2.10 2.15
C THR A 236 10.12 2.89 2.04
N GLY A 237 10.18 4.11 2.62
CA GLY A 237 11.37 4.96 2.58
C GLY A 237 11.73 5.47 1.18
N LYS A 238 10.74 5.53 0.26
CA LYS A 238 10.93 5.96 -1.14
C LYS A 238 10.49 7.40 -1.39
N THR A 239 10.06 8.12 -0.36
CA THR A 239 9.79 9.55 -0.46
C THR A 239 11.09 10.37 -0.41
N THR A 240 11.11 11.52 -1.06
CA THR A 240 12.18 12.53 -0.93
C THR A 240 12.03 13.37 0.34
N ASP A 241 10.89 13.27 1.01
CA ASP A 241 10.63 13.98 2.26
C ASP A 241 11.40 13.38 3.43
N LYS A 242 11.50 14.15 4.52
CA LYS A 242 12.09 13.67 5.78
C LYS A 242 11.29 12.46 6.29
N SER A 243 12.01 11.45 6.77
CA SER A 243 11.40 10.29 7.42
C SER A 243 10.45 10.73 8.54
N PRO A 244 9.31 10.05 8.72
CA PRO A 244 8.36 10.40 9.77
C PRO A 244 9.01 10.28 11.15
N PHE A 245 8.67 11.19 12.05
CA PHE A 245 9.11 11.14 13.42
C PHE A 245 8.43 9.96 14.13
N VAL A 246 9.23 9.05 14.69
CA VAL A 246 8.74 7.79 15.27
C VAL A 246 8.38 7.98 16.74
N ILE A 247 7.16 7.60 17.10
CA ILE A 247 6.63 7.61 18.46
C ILE A 247 6.48 6.17 18.93
N TYR A 248 7.29 5.78 19.91
CA TYR A 248 7.38 4.41 20.43
C TYR A 248 7.35 4.31 21.96
N ASP A 249 7.37 5.45 22.66
CA ASP A 249 7.33 5.56 24.11
C ASP A 249 6.84 6.97 24.52
N MET A 250 6.78 7.25 25.82
CA MET A 250 6.37 8.56 26.34
C MET A 250 7.34 9.67 25.95
N ASN A 251 8.65 9.42 25.96
CA ASN A 251 9.65 10.44 25.65
C ASN A 251 9.54 10.91 24.21
N SER A 252 9.43 9.96 23.28
CA SER A 252 9.21 10.23 21.87
C SER A 252 7.86 10.89 21.62
N LEU A 253 6.79 10.51 22.32
CA LEU A 253 5.51 11.21 22.22
C LEU A 253 5.64 12.69 22.58
N MET A 254 6.23 13.01 23.75
CA MET A 254 6.41 14.40 24.20
C MET A 254 7.26 15.20 23.20
N MET A 255 8.35 14.61 22.67
CA MET A 255 9.16 15.25 21.63
C MET A 255 8.39 15.43 20.30
N GLY A 256 7.47 14.52 19.99
CA GLY A 256 6.65 14.54 18.80
C GLY A 256 5.60 15.66 18.85
N GLU A 257 5.04 15.93 20.03
CA GLU A 257 4.06 17.01 20.23
C GLU A 257 4.64 18.40 19.90
N ASP A 258 5.92 18.62 20.19
CA ASP A 258 6.61 19.88 19.85
C ASP A 258 7.04 19.95 18.37
N LYS A 259 7.42 18.81 17.78
CA LYS A 259 8.07 18.75 16.45
C LYS A 259 7.10 18.56 15.30
N ILE A 260 6.02 17.82 15.52
CA ILE A 260 4.97 17.61 14.55
C ILE A 260 3.94 18.69 14.83
N LYS A 261 3.55 19.46 13.80
CA LYS A 261 2.32 20.26 13.90
C LYS A 261 1.16 19.28 14.01
N PHE A 262 0.87 18.81 15.21
CA PHE A 262 -0.38 18.16 15.51
C PHE A 262 -1.45 19.23 15.34
N LYS A 263 -1.98 19.38 14.12
CA LYS A 263 -3.06 20.31 13.79
C LYS A 263 -4.32 20.07 14.64
N HIS A 264 -4.36 18.96 15.37
CA HIS A 264 -5.51 18.41 16.09
C HIS A 264 -5.24 18.24 17.59
N ILE A 265 -4.05 18.62 18.03
CA ILE A 265 -3.76 18.91 19.42
C ILE A 265 -3.68 20.45 19.46
N THR A 266 -4.83 21.13 19.40
CA THR A 266 -4.94 22.45 20.06
C THR A 266 -4.29 22.29 21.42
N PRO A 267 -3.42 23.22 21.90
CA PRO A 267 -2.61 23.00 23.09
C PRO A 267 -3.50 22.38 24.12
N LEU A 268 -3.21 21.12 24.46
CA LEU A 268 -3.95 20.30 25.41
C LEU A 268 -4.36 21.23 26.53
N GLN A 269 -5.62 21.68 26.50
CA GLN A 269 -5.97 22.93 27.18
C GLN A 269 -5.91 22.74 28.69
N GLU A 270 -5.66 21.50 29.12
CA GLU A 270 -5.20 21.12 30.43
C GLU A 270 -4.03 20.13 30.31
N PRO A 271 -2.81 20.50 30.74
CA PRO A 271 -1.65 19.60 30.90
C PRO A 271 -1.90 18.38 31.82
N SER A 272 -3.06 18.36 32.48
CA SER A 272 -3.52 17.40 33.47
C SER A 272 -4.01 16.06 32.87
N LYS A 273 -4.34 16.02 31.57
CA LYS A 273 -5.00 14.83 30.99
C LYS A 273 -4.00 13.71 30.68
N GLU A 274 -4.33 12.52 31.18
CA GLU A 274 -3.56 11.30 31.02
C GLU A 274 -3.35 10.94 29.54
N VAL A 275 -2.17 10.39 29.21
CA VAL A 275 -1.70 10.21 27.83
C VAL A 275 -2.59 9.32 26.95
N ALA A 276 -3.17 8.24 27.48
CA ALA A 276 -4.06 7.39 26.70
C ALA A 276 -5.34 8.16 26.29
N ILE A 277 -5.87 9.00 27.19
CA ILE A 277 -6.99 9.91 26.88
C ILE A 277 -6.60 10.92 25.79
N ARG A 278 -5.39 11.48 25.85
CA ARG A 278 -4.90 12.42 24.83
C ARG A 278 -4.83 11.81 23.44
N ILE A 279 -4.24 10.61 23.33
CA ILE A 279 -4.16 9.87 22.06
C ILE A 279 -5.56 9.57 21.54
N PHE A 280 -6.46 9.10 22.41
CA PHE A 280 -7.83 8.81 22.06
C PHE A 280 -8.58 10.05 21.54
N GLN A 281 -8.43 11.20 22.21
CA GLN A 281 -9.02 12.47 21.78
C GLN A 281 -8.43 12.95 20.44
N GLY A 282 -7.12 12.77 20.22
CA GLY A 282 -6.48 13.04 18.93
C GLY A 282 -7.07 12.18 17.81
N CYS A 283 -7.32 10.90 18.05
CA CYS A 283 -8.01 10.02 17.11
C CYS A 283 -9.43 10.50 16.82
N GLN A 284 -10.20 10.92 17.85
CA GLN A 284 -11.54 11.45 17.65
C GLN A 284 -11.56 12.68 16.74
N PHE A 285 -10.64 13.63 16.95
CA PHE A 285 -10.56 14.82 16.10
C PHE A 285 -10.30 14.44 14.65
N ARG A 286 -9.35 13.53 14.41
CA ARG A 286 -9.08 13.03 13.05
C ARG A 286 -10.28 12.30 12.44
N SER A 287 -11.07 11.57 13.23
CA SER A 287 -12.30 10.95 12.75
C SER A 287 -13.34 11.98 12.30
N VAL A 288 -13.46 13.12 13.00
CA VAL A 288 -14.38 14.19 12.60
C VAL A 288 -14.01 14.77 11.23
N GLU A 289 -12.73 15.03 11.00
CA GLU A 289 -12.25 15.50 9.70
C GLU A 289 -12.45 14.44 8.61
N ALA A 290 -12.16 13.17 8.92
CA ALA A 290 -12.40 12.08 7.99
C ALA A 290 -13.88 11.97 7.61
N VAL A 291 -14.82 12.17 8.55
CA VAL A 291 -16.26 12.19 8.24
C VAL A 291 -16.59 13.31 7.25
N GLN A 292 -15.97 14.49 7.38
CA GLN A 292 -16.18 15.60 6.43
C GLN A 292 -15.63 15.25 5.04
N GLU A 293 -14.42 14.71 4.96
CA GLU A 293 -13.80 14.25 3.71
C GLU A 293 -14.65 13.16 3.02
N ILE A 294 -15.14 12.18 3.79
CA ILE A 294 -16.01 11.10 3.31
C ILE A 294 -17.36 11.64 2.83
N THR A 295 -17.94 12.60 3.56
CA THR A 295 -19.22 13.22 3.17
C THR A 295 -19.08 13.96 1.84
N GLU A 296 -17.96 14.66 1.64
CA GLU A 296 -17.71 15.35 0.38
C GLU A 296 -17.44 14.36 -0.77
N TYR A 297 -16.74 13.26 -0.49
CA TYR A 297 -16.62 12.15 -1.43
C TYR A 297 -17.97 11.54 -1.79
N ALA A 298 -18.86 11.29 -0.82
CA ALA A 298 -20.17 10.69 -1.05
C ALA A 298 -21.02 11.52 -2.02
N LYS A 299 -21.00 12.85 -1.89
CA LYS A 299 -21.72 13.77 -2.81
C LYS A 299 -21.22 13.69 -4.25
N SER A 300 -19.99 13.23 -4.48
CA SER A 300 -19.45 13.05 -5.83
C SER A 300 -19.95 11.77 -6.51
N ILE A 301 -20.51 10.82 -5.76
CA ILE A 301 -21.00 9.55 -6.32
C ILE A 301 -22.26 9.82 -7.15
N PRO A 302 -22.30 9.41 -8.44
CA PRO A 302 -23.47 9.62 -9.30
C PRO A 302 -24.74 9.03 -8.66
N GLY A 303 -25.76 9.87 -8.52
CA GLY A 303 -27.06 9.51 -7.92
C GLY A 303 -27.17 9.71 -6.41
N PHE A 304 -26.07 9.84 -5.66
CA PHE A 304 -26.14 9.93 -4.18
C PHE A 304 -26.94 11.14 -3.69
N VAL A 305 -26.66 12.32 -4.24
CA VAL A 305 -27.36 13.58 -3.86
C VAL A 305 -28.83 13.59 -4.29
N ASN A 306 -29.25 12.65 -5.14
CA ASN A 306 -30.62 12.50 -5.62
C ASN A 306 -31.46 11.58 -4.73
N LEU A 307 -30.84 10.86 -3.79
CA LEU A 307 -31.52 10.03 -2.81
C LEU A 307 -32.28 10.89 -1.78
N ASP A 308 -33.21 10.29 -1.05
CA ASP A 308 -33.86 10.95 0.09
C ASP A 308 -32.81 11.45 1.08
N LEU A 309 -33.01 12.66 1.64
CA LEU A 309 -32.03 13.26 2.54
C LEU A 309 -31.83 12.42 3.82
N ASN A 310 -32.88 11.78 4.33
CA ASN A 310 -32.77 10.91 5.51
C ASN A 310 -31.99 9.63 5.18
N ASP A 311 -32.17 9.10 3.97
CA ASP A 311 -31.39 7.96 3.48
C ASP A 311 -29.92 8.35 3.30
N GLN A 312 -29.62 9.53 2.73
CA GLN A 312 -28.23 10.03 2.63
C GLN A 312 -27.55 10.10 4.01
N VAL A 313 -28.25 10.62 5.02
CA VAL A 313 -27.75 10.68 6.41
C VAL A 313 -27.55 9.27 6.97
N THR A 314 -28.49 8.36 6.76
CA THR A 314 -28.42 6.97 7.24
C THR A 314 -27.25 6.22 6.61
N LEU A 315 -27.06 6.33 5.30
CA LEU A 315 -25.95 5.73 4.57
C LEU A 315 -24.59 6.21 5.10
N LEU A 316 -24.45 7.52 5.34
CA LEU A 316 -23.24 8.09 5.94
C LEU A 316 -23.04 7.62 7.38
N LYS A 317 -24.10 7.62 8.21
CA LYS A 317 -24.04 7.20 9.62
C LYS A 317 -23.44 5.80 9.78
N TYR A 318 -23.87 4.83 8.97
CA TYR A 318 -23.35 3.46 9.03
C TYR A 318 -22.07 3.25 8.20
N GLY A 319 -21.86 4.03 7.12
CA GLY A 319 -20.73 3.85 6.21
C GLY A 319 -19.40 4.46 6.69
N VAL A 320 -19.43 5.60 7.40
CA VAL A 320 -18.20 6.36 7.69
C VAL A 320 -17.14 5.57 8.47
N HIS A 321 -17.53 4.74 9.45
CA HIS A 321 -16.55 3.99 10.25
C HIS A 321 -15.94 2.81 9.48
N GLU A 322 -16.72 2.16 8.62
CA GLU A 322 -16.22 1.11 7.72
C GLU A 322 -15.19 1.71 6.74
N ILE A 323 -15.44 2.92 6.25
CA ILE A 323 -14.52 3.65 5.36
C ILE A 323 -13.28 4.13 6.11
N ILE A 324 -13.44 4.68 7.33
CA ILE A 324 -12.31 5.08 8.17
C ILE A 324 -11.34 3.92 8.35
N TYR A 325 -11.82 2.71 8.67
CA TYR A 325 -10.92 1.56 8.87
C TYR A 325 -10.32 1.04 7.57
N THR A 326 -11.06 1.10 6.47
CA THR A 326 -10.55 0.82 5.12
C THR A 326 -9.40 1.76 4.75
N MET A 327 -9.57 3.06 4.97
CA MET A 327 -8.55 4.08 4.70
C MET A 327 -7.39 4.01 5.68
N LEU A 328 -7.66 3.77 6.96
CA LEU A 328 -6.65 3.64 8.01
C LEU A 328 -5.68 2.48 7.71
N ALA A 329 -6.18 1.38 7.13
CA ALA A 329 -5.33 0.27 6.70
C ALA A 329 -4.26 0.71 5.67
N SER A 330 -4.55 1.70 4.81
CA SER A 330 -3.58 2.27 3.87
C SER A 330 -2.41 2.97 4.55
N LEU A 331 -2.62 3.46 5.77
CA LEU A 331 -1.63 4.16 6.61
C LEU A 331 -0.86 3.21 7.54
N MET A 332 -1.23 1.92 7.56
CA MET A 332 -0.68 0.92 8.47
C MET A 332 0.29 -0.05 7.79
N ASN A 333 1.26 -0.50 8.56
CA ASN A 333 1.98 -1.75 8.35
C ASN A 333 1.86 -2.63 9.61
N LYS A 334 2.59 -3.74 9.67
CA LYS A 334 2.55 -4.66 10.82
C LYS A 334 3.10 -4.03 12.12
N ASP A 335 3.93 -2.99 12.01
CA ASP A 335 4.73 -2.41 13.09
C ASP A 335 4.14 -1.09 13.62
N GLY A 336 3.20 -0.46 12.91
CA GLY A 336 2.62 0.82 13.32
C GLY A 336 1.80 1.53 12.25
N VAL A 337 1.45 2.78 12.53
CA VAL A 337 0.52 3.60 11.76
C VAL A 337 1.07 5.00 11.52
N LEU A 338 0.88 5.53 10.30
CA LEU A 338 1.17 6.94 10.01
C LEU A 338 0.13 7.86 10.65
N ILE A 339 0.60 8.97 11.21
CA ILE A 339 -0.22 10.01 11.82
C ILE A 339 0.16 11.40 11.29
N SER A 340 -0.69 12.39 11.53
CA SER A 340 -0.42 13.81 11.23
C SER A 340 0.06 14.02 9.79
N GLU A 341 -0.77 13.65 8.82
CA GLU A 341 -0.48 13.76 7.37
C GLU A 341 0.80 13.01 6.92
N GLY A 342 1.19 11.96 7.66
CA GLY A 342 2.36 11.14 7.35
C GLY A 342 3.67 11.69 7.90
N GLN A 343 3.62 12.73 8.74
CA GLN A 343 4.80 13.31 9.41
C GLN A 343 5.23 12.53 10.65
N GLY A 344 4.33 11.75 11.24
CA GLY A 344 4.60 10.89 12.39
C GLY A 344 4.33 9.42 12.08
N PHE A 345 5.01 8.53 12.81
CA PHE A 345 4.74 7.09 12.79
C PHE A 345 4.63 6.58 14.22
N MET A 346 3.44 6.15 14.63
CA MET A 346 3.20 5.62 15.96
C MET A 346 3.26 4.10 15.93
N THR A 347 4.09 3.50 16.79
CA THR A 347 4.29 2.05 16.78
C THR A 347 3.09 1.32 17.35
N ARG A 348 2.82 0.12 16.82
CA ARG A 348 1.78 -0.78 17.32
C ARG A 348 2.03 -1.17 18.78
N GLU A 349 3.28 -1.49 19.12
CA GLU A 349 3.65 -1.86 20.49
C GLU A 349 3.42 -0.72 21.48
N PHE A 350 3.70 0.54 21.10
CA PHE A 350 3.40 1.68 21.95
C PHE A 350 1.90 1.85 22.18
N LEU A 351 1.09 1.79 21.12
CA LEU A 351 -0.38 1.84 21.23
C LEU A 351 -0.92 0.72 22.12
N LYS A 352 -0.37 -0.49 22.00
CA LYS A 352 -0.73 -1.66 22.81
C LYS A 352 -0.32 -1.53 24.28
N SER A 353 0.74 -0.76 24.56
CA SER A 353 1.22 -0.50 25.92
C SER A 353 0.38 0.50 26.72
N LEU A 354 -0.57 1.19 26.07
CA LEU A 354 -1.47 2.12 26.75
C LEU A 354 -2.32 1.39 27.80
N ARG A 355 -2.67 2.11 28.88
CA ARG A 355 -3.50 1.54 29.94
C ARG A 355 -4.84 1.02 29.38
N LYS A 356 -5.43 0.04 30.06
CA LYS A 356 -6.78 -0.40 29.75
C LYS A 356 -7.79 0.73 30.03
N PRO A 357 -8.86 0.85 29.23
CA PRO A 357 -9.19 0.01 28.06
C PRO A 357 -8.52 0.44 26.73
N PHE A 358 -7.72 1.51 26.71
CA PHE A 358 -7.17 2.12 25.49
C PHE A 358 -6.15 1.26 24.74
N GLY A 359 -5.36 0.45 25.44
CA GLY A 359 -4.39 -0.46 24.81
C GLY A 359 -4.99 -1.47 23.82
N ASP A 360 -6.28 -1.78 23.97
CA ASP A 360 -6.99 -2.72 23.09
C ASP A 360 -7.67 -2.04 21.89
N PHE A 361 -7.67 -0.71 21.86
CA PHE A 361 -8.48 0.06 20.91
C PHE A 361 -8.06 -0.11 19.45
N MET A 362 -6.75 -0.16 19.21
CA MET A 362 -6.16 -0.21 17.87
C MET A 362 -5.85 -1.62 17.38
N GLU A 363 -5.79 -2.61 18.27
CA GLU A 363 -5.33 -3.96 17.91
C GLU A 363 -6.20 -4.63 16.84
N PRO A 364 -7.56 -4.62 16.93
CA PRO A 364 -8.41 -5.18 15.88
C PRO A 364 -8.21 -4.50 14.52
N LYS A 365 -7.84 -3.20 14.53
CA LYS A 365 -7.65 -2.40 13.30
C LYS A 365 -6.31 -2.78 12.64
N PHE A 366 -5.27 -3.06 13.44
CA PHE A 366 -4.03 -3.62 12.92
C PHE A 366 -4.20 -5.01 12.33
N GLU A 367 -4.92 -5.90 13.01
CA GLU A 367 -5.20 -7.25 12.52
C GLU A 367 -5.96 -7.23 11.19
N PHE A 368 -6.99 -6.39 11.09
CA PHE A 368 -7.70 -6.13 9.85
C PHE A 368 -6.76 -5.56 8.78
N ALA A 369 -5.98 -4.53 9.09
CA ALA A 369 -5.11 -3.87 8.14
C ALA A 369 -4.08 -4.81 7.53
N VAL A 370 -3.52 -5.75 8.31
CA VAL A 370 -2.59 -6.76 7.79
C VAL A 370 -3.28 -7.66 6.76
N LYS A 371 -4.49 -8.16 7.07
CA LYS A 371 -5.28 -9.02 6.17
C LYS A 371 -5.76 -8.25 4.93
N PHE A 372 -6.22 -7.01 5.10
CA PHE A 372 -6.73 -6.16 4.03
C PHE A 372 -5.62 -5.72 3.09
N ASN A 373 -4.46 -5.32 3.61
CA ASN A 373 -3.31 -4.94 2.77
C ASN A 373 -2.71 -6.10 1.97
N ALA A 374 -2.94 -7.35 2.39
CA ALA A 374 -2.55 -8.53 1.62
C ALA A 374 -3.33 -8.69 0.30
N LEU A 375 -4.46 -7.98 0.13
CA LEU A 375 -5.19 -7.90 -1.14
C LEU A 375 -4.50 -6.99 -2.16
N GLU A 376 -3.49 -6.21 -1.74
CA GLU A 376 -2.66 -5.36 -2.60
C GLU A 376 -3.41 -4.32 -3.45
N LEU A 377 -4.62 -3.92 -3.03
CA LEU A 377 -5.43 -2.88 -3.68
C LEU A 377 -4.68 -1.54 -3.77
N ASP A 378 -4.91 -0.78 -4.83
CA ASP A 378 -4.41 0.59 -4.96
C ASP A 378 -5.52 1.64 -4.74
N ASP A 379 -5.17 2.93 -4.92
CA ASP A 379 -6.11 4.04 -4.73
C ASP A 379 -7.30 3.99 -5.72
N SER A 380 -7.12 3.43 -6.92
CA SER A 380 -8.18 3.30 -7.92
C SER A 380 -9.19 2.22 -7.55
N ASP A 381 -8.74 1.09 -6.99
CA ASP A 381 -9.63 0.06 -6.48
C ASP A 381 -10.37 0.54 -5.22
N LEU A 382 -9.65 1.20 -4.31
CA LEU A 382 -10.21 1.69 -3.05
C LEU A 382 -11.26 2.76 -3.27
N ALA A 383 -11.10 3.64 -4.26
CA ALA A 383 -12.09 4.66 -4.59
C ALA A 383 -13.47 4.03 -4.85
N ILE A 384 -13.55 3.02 -5.71
CA ILE A 384 -14.83 2.37 -6.02
C ILE A 384 -15.33 1.55 -4.81
N PHE A 385 -14.43 0.85 -4.10
CA PHE A 385 -14.81 0.04 -2.96
C PHE A 385 -15.45 0.86 -1.82
N ILE A 386 -14.93 2.05 -1.50
CA ILE A 386 -15.55 2.90 -0.48
C ILE A 386 -16.91 3.45 -0.94
N ALA A 387 -17.12 3.67 -2.24
CA ALA A 387 -18.43 4.03 -2.77
C ALA A 387 -19.46 2.90 -2.58
N VAL A 388 -19.06 1.64 -2.82
CA VAL A 388 -19.89 0.45 -2.56
C VAL A 388 -20.29 0.36 -1.09
N ILE A 389 -19.39 0.70 -0.16
CA ILE A 389 -19.67 0.72 1.29
C ILE A 389 -20.73 1.77 1.64
N ILE A 390 -20.63 2.98 1.08
CA ILE A 390 -21.61 4.06 1.34
C ILE A 390 -22.99 3.62 0.87
N LEU A 391 -23.09 3.10 -0.35
CA LEU A 391 -24.36 2.74 -1.01
C LEU A 391 -24.86 1.35 -0.61
N SER A 392 -24.80 0.96 0.67
CA SER A 392 -25.33 -0.34 1.09
C SER A 392 -26.84 -0.27 1.36
N GLY A 393 -27.65 -1.05 0.64
CA GLY A 393 -29.12 -1.10 0.81
C GLY A 393 -29.60 -1.81 2.08
N ASP A 394 -28.70 -2.46 2.82
CA ASP A 394 -29.01 -3.22 4.03
C ASP A 394 -28.85 -2.41 5.33
N ARG A 395 -28.74 -1.06 5.26
CA ARG A 395 -28.65 -0.22 6.47
C ARG A 395 -29.99 -0.14 7.20
N PRO A 396 -30.01 -0.22 8.55
CA PRO A 396 -31.25 -0.03 9.31
C PRO A 396 -31.80 1.39 9.16
N GLY A 397 -33.12 1.49 8.94
CA GLY A 397 -33.84 2.77 8.90
C GLY A 397 -33.93 3.43 7.52
N LEU A 398 -33.51 2.75 6.44
CA LEU A 398 -33.68 3.25 5.07
C LEU A 398 -35.16 3.28 4.66
N LEU A 399 -35.54 4.36 3.98
CA LEU A 399 -36.88 4.60 3.45
C LEU A 399 -37.03 4.05 2.03
N ASN A 400 -36.09 4.41 1.13
CA ASN A 400 -36.13 4.04 -0.27
C ASN A 400 -34.90 3.21 -0.65
N VAL A 401 -34.98 1.90 -0.41
CA VAL A 401 -33.85 0.96 -0.65
C VAL A 401 -33.54 0.79 -2.13
N LYS A 402 -34.56 0.73 -3.01
CA LYS A 402 -34.35 0.37 -4.41
C LYS A 402 -33.39 1.30 -5.18
N PRO A 403 -33.53 2.64 -5.12
CA PRO A 403 -32.56 3.54 -5.76
C PRO A 403 -31.12 3.41 -5.22
N ILE A 404 -30.96 3.01 -3.95
CA ILE A 404 -29.65 2.80 -3.33
C ILE A 404 -29.00 1.55 -3.92
N GLU A 405 -29.74 0.45 -3.96
CA GLU A 405 -29.29 -0.82 -4.56
C GLU A 405 -28.99 -0.67 -6.05
N ASP A 406 -29.80 0.09 -6.80
CA ASP A 406 -29.55 0.34 -8.23
C ASP A 406 -28.20 1.04 -8.47
N ILE A 407 -27.83 1.99 -7.60
CA ILE A 407 -26.50 2.63 -7.65
C ILE A 407 -25.43 1.62 -7.23
N GLN A 408 -25.67 0.85 -6.17
CA GLN A 408 -24.70 -0.13 -5.66
C GLN A 408 -24.38 -1.22 -6.68
N ASP A 409 -25.38 -1.74 -7.40
CA ASP A 409 -25.22 -2.76 -8.42
C ASP A 409 -24.30 -2.27 -9.55
N ASN A 410 -24.48 -1.02 -9.99
CA ASN A 410 -23.60 -0.40 -10.98
C ASN A 410 -22.17 -0.20 -10.45
N LEU A 411 -22.02 0.22 -9.19
CA LEU A 411 -20.72 0.35 -8.54
C LEU A 411 -20.00 -1.01 -8.39
N LEU A 412 -20.73 -2.07 -8.07
CA LEU A 412 -20.21 -3.43 -7.97
C LEU A 412 -19.73 -3.96 -9.32
N GLN A 413 -20.46 -3.71 -10.39
CA GLN A 413 -20.03 -4.03 -11.76
C GLN A 413 -18.75 -3.28 -12.15
N ALA A 414 -18.69 -1.97 -11.83
CA ALA A 414 -17.49 -1.17 -12.07
C ALA A 414 -16.29 -1.67 -11.26
N LEU A 415 -16.50 -2.04 -9.99
CA LEU A 415 -15.46 -2.59 -9.13
C LEU A 415 -14.97 -3.95 -9.65
N GLU A 416 -15.87 -4.84 -10.08
CA GLU A 416 -15.48 -6.14 -10.61
C GLU A 416 -14.63 -6.00 -11.88
N LEU A 417 -15.02 -5.11 -12.79
CA LEU A 417 -14.25 -4.80 -14.00
C LEU A 417 -12.88 -4.20 -13.65
N GLN A 418 -12.85 -3.20 -12.76
CA GLN A 418 -11.63 -2.56 -12.30
C GLN A 418 -10.64 -3.59 -11.74
N LEU A 419 -11.09 -4.49 -10.86
CA LEU A 419 -10.22 -5.50 -10.26
C LEU A 419 -9.72 -6.52 -11.29
N LYS A 420 -10.55 -6.91 -12.28
CA LYS A 420 -10.12 -7.81 -13.36
C LYS A 420 -9.03 -7.17 -14.23
N LEU A 421 -9.13 -5.87 -14.52
CA LEU A 421 -8.17 -5.14 -15.34
C LEU A 421 -6.87 -4.85 -14.57
N ASN A 422 -6.97 -4.41 -13.31
CA ASN A 422 -5.83 -3.97 -12.52
C ASN A 422 -5.08 -5.16 -11.87
N HIS A 423 -5.79 -6.26 -11.59
CA HIS A 423 -5.25 -7.45 -10.93
C HIS A 423 -5.58 -8.75 -11.68
N PRO A 424 -5.15 -8.90 -12.95
CA PRO A 424 -5.54 -10.03 -13.81
C PRO A 424 -5.11 -11.40 -13.27
N GLU A 425 -4.13 -11.42 -12.37
CA GLU A 425 -3.54 -12.62 -11.77
C GLU A 425 -4.16 -12.98 -10.42
N SER A 426 -4.94 -12.08 -9.82
CA SER A 426 -5.49 -12.24 -8.48
C SER A 426 -6.83 -12.99 -8.52
N SER A 427 -6.75 -14.31 -8.45
CA SER A 427 -7.93 -15.18 -8.43
C SER A 427 -8.92 -14.80 -7.31
N GLN A 428 -10.19 -14.62 -7.69
CA GLN A 428 -11.31 -14.32 -6.80
C GLN A 428 -11.11 -13.05 -5.95
N LEU A 429 -10.37 -12.05 -6.45
CA LEU A 429 -10.12 -10.81 -5.70
C LEU A 429 -11.41 -10.06 -5.36
N PHE A 430 -12.36 -9.99 -6.29
CA PHE A 430 -13.67 -9.36 -6.07
C PHE A 430 -14.42 -10.00 -4.87
N ALA A 431 -14.60 -11.32 -4.89
CA ALA A 431 -15.24 -12.03 -3.78
C ALA A 431 -14.48 -11.89 -2.45
N LYS A 432 -13.14 -11.98 -2.49
CA LYS A 432 -12.28 -11.78 -1.30
C LYS A 432 -12.42 -10.37 -0.73
N LEU A 433 -12.59 -9.36 -1.57
CA LEU A 433 -12.78 -7.98 -1.15
C LEU A 433 -14.17 -7.77 -0.53
N LEU A 434 -15.23 -8.29 -1.15
CA LEU A 434 -16.58 -8.21 -0.58
C LEU A 434 -16.66 -8.88 0.80
N GLN A 435 -15.95 -10.00 1.00
CA GLN A 435 -15.87 -10.64 2.31
C GLN A 435 -15.29 -9.72 3.40
N LYS A 436 -14.48 -8.71 3.04
CA LYS A 436 -13.96 -7.71 3.98
C LYS A 436 -14.99 -6.71 4.48
N MET A 437 -16.14 -6.58 3.81
CA MET A 437 -17.25 -5.76 4.33
C MET A 437 -17.83 -6.36 5.62
N THR A 438 -17.89 -7.69 5.73
CA THR A 438 -18.29 -8.37 6.97
C THR A 438 -17.28 -8.13 8.10
N ASP A 439 -15.98 -8.24 7.79
CA ASP A 439 -14.91 -7.94 8.76
C ASP A 439 -15.02 -6.48 9.25
N LEU A 440 -15.31 -5.53 8.36
CA LEU A 440 -15.49 -4.11 8.72
C LEU A 440 -16.66 -3.91 9.69
N ARG A 441 -17.82 -4.52 9.43
CA ARG A 441 -18.99 -4.44 10.33
C ARG A 441 -18.65 -4.96 11.73
N GLN A 442 -17.97 -6.10 11.80
CA GLN A 442 -17.51 -6.68 13.07
C GLN A 442 -16.62 -5.70 13.85
N ILE A 443 -15.65 -5.07 13.17
CA ILE A 443 -14.72 -4.11 13.81
C ILE A 443 -15.46 -2.88 14.31
N VAL A 444 -16.49 -2.40 13.59
CA VAL A 444 -17.33 -1.27 14.02
C VAL A 444 -18.13 -1.66 15.26
N THR A 445 -18.77 -2.83 15.29
CA THR A 445 -19.51 -3.31 16.47
C THR A 445 -18.61 -3.44 17.70
N GLU A 446 -17.43 -4.05 17.56
CA GLU A 446 -16.44 -4.15 18.64
C GLU A 446 -15.96 -2.77 19.12
N HIS A 447 -15.79 -1.83 18.19
CA HIS A 447 -15.41 -0.46 18.54
C HIS A 447 -16.49 0.24 19.36
N VAL A 448 -17.76 0.12 18.97
CA VAL A 448 -18.89 0.69 19.72
C VAL A 448 -18.96 0.10 21.13
N GLN A 449 -18.78 -1.21 21.28
CA GLN A 449 -18.72 -1.86 22.60
C GLN A 449 -17.59 -1.30 23.46
N LEU A 450 -16.40 -1.10 22.89
CA LEU A 450 -15.27 -0.51 23.59
C LEU A 450 -15.52 0.95 23.99
N LEU A 451 -16.18 1.74 23.13
CA LEU A 451 -16.61 3.10 23.46
C LEU A 451 -17.60 3.12 24.62
N GLN A 452 -18.52 2.14 24.70
CA GLN A 452 -19.44 2.00 25.83
C GLN A 452 -18.70 1.66 27.13
N VAL A 453 -17.67 0.82 27.08
CA VAL A 453 -16.80 0.54 28.23
C VAL A 453 -16.11 1.82 28.68
N ILE A 454 -15.45 2.53 27.76
CA ILE A 454 -14.77 3.81 28.04
C ILE A 454 -15.73 4.82 28.68
N LYS A 455 -16.95 4.97 28.15
CA LYS A 455 -17.97 5.88 28.68
C LYS A 455 -18.42 5.52 30.11
N LYS A 456 -18.34 4.24 30.49
CA LYS A 456 -18.70 3.78 31.84
C LYS A 456 -17.54 3.90 32.83
N THR A 457 -16.30 3.69 32.37
CA THR A 457 -15.12 3.63 33.24
C THR A 457 -14.42 4.97 33.40
N GLU A 458 -14.58 5.89 32.45
CA GLU A 458 -13.88 7.18 32.45
C GLU A 458 -14.85 8.34 32.71
N THR A 459 -14.53 9.17 33.69
CA THR A 459 -15.35 10.35 34.07
C THR A 459 -15.18 11.53 33.10
N ASP A 460 -14.00 11.64 32.46
CA ASP A 460 -13.61 12.82 31.69
C ASP A 460 -13.77 12.63 30.16
N MET A 461 -14.55 11.61 29.78
CA MET A 461 -14.71 11.21 28.39
C MET A 461 -15.89 11.91 27.73
N SER A 462 -15.59 13.04 27.08
CA SER A 462 -16.50 13.70 26.14
C SER A 462 -16.17 13.27 24.71
N LEU A 463 -17.15 12.68 24.02
CA LEU A 463 -17.04 12.45 22.57
C LEU A 463 -17.36 13.74 21.82
N HIS A 464 -16.72 13.97 20.68
CA HIS A 464 -17.08 15.10 19.82
C HIS A 464 -18.57 15.02 19.40
N PRO A 465 -19.35 16.12 19.38
CA PRO A 465 -20.79 16.09 19.11
C PRO A 465 -21.18 15.35 17.82
N LEU A 466 -20.44 15.57 16.72
CA LEU A 466 -20.65 14.84 15.47
C LEU A 466 -20.49 13.32 15.63
N LEU A 467 -19.48 12.88 16.38
CA LEU A 467 -19.27 11.45 16.64
C LEU A 467 -20.36 10.90 17.55
N GLN A 468 -20.84 11.68 18.52
CA GLN A 468 -21.99 11.29 19.34
C GLN A 468 -23.21 11.01 18.46
N GLU A 469 -23.50 11.87 17.48
CA GLU A 469 -24.63 11.68 16.57
C GLU A 469 -24.47 10.41 15.71
N ILE A 470 -23.26 10.14 15.21
CA ILE A 470 -22.98 8.93 14.44
C ILE A 470 -23.13 7.66 15.30
N TYR A 471 -22.58 7.66 16.51
CA TYR A 471 -22.62 6.51 17.42
C TYR A 471 -23.95 6.31 18.13
N LYS A 472 -24.79 7.36 18.19
CA LYS A 472 -26.10 7.27 18.83
C LYS A 472 -26.96 6.28 18.04
N ASP A 473 -27.48 5.27 18.73
CA ASP A 473 -28.31 4.21 18.13
C ASP A 473 -27.60 3.45 16.99
N LEU A 474 -26.26 3.36 17.05
CA LEU A 474 -25.44 2.57 16.12
C LEU A 474 -25.22 1.16 16.70
N TYR A 475 -25.84 0.16 16.05
CA TYR A 475 -25.83 -1.28 16.39
C TYR A 475 -26.40 -1.66 17.76
#